data_AF-A0A944XFU9-F1
#
_entry.id   AF-A0A944XFU9-F1
#
_cell.length_a   1.000
_cell.length_b   1.000
_cell.length_c   1.000
_cell.angle_alpha   90.00
_cell.angle_beta   90.00
_cell.angle_gamma   90.00
#
_symmetry.space_group_name_H-M   'P 1'
#
loop_
_entity.id
_entity.type
_entity.pdbx_description
1 polymer ?
#
loop_
_entity_poly.entity_id
_entity_poly.type
_entity_poly.pdbx_seq_one_letter_code
_entity_poly.pdbx_strand_id
1 'polypeptide(L)'
;MSDPVVIAFIGVIGAVIGSVATISGNILMHWFKERSEAKKDKPRKELLKKMLDHPTHTWRNLDTLMNVIGASEEKTKTLLLEMGARGSEDGKTLWGLVSKNPLP
;
A
#
# COMPACT_ATOMS: atom_id res chain seq x y z
N MET A 1 7.41 -9.83 54.93
CA MET A 1 7.62 -10.13 53.50
C MET A 1 9.09 -9.87 53.22
N SER A 2 9.88 -10.87 52.83
CA SER A 2 11.33 -10.72 52.65
C SER A 2 11.63 -9.89 51.40
N ASP A 3 12.50 -8.89 51.54
CA ASP A 3 12.98 -7.99 50.48
C ASP A 3 13.22 -8.66 49.10
N PRO A 4 13.83 -9.87 49.00
CA PRO A 4 14.01 -10.56 47.73
C PRO A 4 12.70 -10.94 46.99
N VAL A 5 11.61 -11.23 47.70
CA VAL A 5 10.31 -11.55 47.08
C VAL A 5 9.68 -10.30 46.47
N VAL A 6 9.84 -9.15 47.11
CA VAL A 6 9.38 -7.85 46.59
C VAL A 6 10.15 -7.47 45.34
N ILE A 7 11.47 -7.65 45.34
CA ILE A 7 12.34 -7.38 44.17
C ILE A 7 11.97 -8.28 42.98
N ALA A 8 11.72 -9.57 43.22
CA ALA A 8 11.30 -10.51 42.18
C ALA A 8 9.95 -10.10 41.57
N PHE A 9 8.97 -9.70 42.38
CA PHE A 9 7.68 -9.23 41.91
C PHE A 9 7.79 -7.96 41.03
N ILE A 10 8.63 -7.01 41.43
CA ILE A 10 8.89 -5.79 40.65
C ILE A 10 9.51 -6.14 39.29
N GLY A 11 10.46 -7.07 39.25
CA GLY A 11 11.09 -7.52 38.00
C GLY A 11 10.10 -8.19 37.04
N VAL A 12 9.22 -9.05 37.55
CA VAL A 12 8.19 -9.72 36.74
C VAL A 12 7.18 -8.72 36.18
N ILE A 13 6.69 -7.79 37.01
CA ILE A 13 5.76 -6.75 36.55
C ILE A 13 6.42 -5.85 35.50
N GLY A 14 7.68 -5.46 35.72
CA GLY A 14 8.45 -4.68 34.75
C GLY A 14 8.60 -5.39 33.41
N ALA A 15 8.88 -6.70 33.41
CA ALA A 15 8.98 -7.51 32.20
C ALA A 15 7.65 -7.63 31.44
N VAL A 16 6.54 -7.81 32.16
CA VAL A 16 5.20 -7.86 31.55
C VAL A 16 4.83 -6.52 30.93
N ILE A 17 5.03 -5.40 31.63
CA ILE A 17 4.75 -4.06 31.09
C ILE A 17 5.65 -3.76 29.87
N GLY A 18 6.94 -4.09 29.96
CA GLY A 18 7.90 -3.87 28.86
C GLY A 18 7.53 -4.66 27.60
N SER A 19 7.09 -5.91 27.74
CA SER A 19 6.67 -6.74 26.61
C SER A 19 5.39 -6.23 25.95
N VAL A 20 4.39 -5.84 26.73
CA VAL A 20 3.14 -5.25 26.21
C VAL A 20 3.41 -3.93 25.49
N ALA A 21 4.26 -3.07 26.05
CA ALA A 21 4.65 -1.81 25.42
C ALA A 21 5.37 -2.03 24.08
N THR A 22 6.24 -3.04 24.01
CA THR A 22 6.98 -3.38 22.78
C THR A 22 6.05 -3.88 21.68
N ILE A 23 5.13 -4.80 22.00
CA ILE A 23 4.16 -5.33 21.03
C ILE A 23 3.27 -4.19 20.51
N SER A 24 2.75 -3.37 21.42
CA SER A 24 1.88 -2.24 21.08
C SER A 24 2.60 -1.21 20.20
N GLY A 25 3.86 -0.90 20.53
CA GLY A 25 4.69 0.01 19.73
C GLY A 25 4.94 -0.51 18.32
N ASN A 26 5.22 -1.81 18.18
CA ASN A 26 5.50 -2.40 16.87
C ASN A 26 4.26 -2.42 15.96
N ILE A 27 3.09 -2.75 16.52
CA ILE A 27 1.81 -2.71 15.79
C ILE A 27 1.51 -1.27 15.33
N LEU A 28 1.63 -0.30 16.23
CA LEU A 28 1.37 1.11 15.92
C LEU A 28 2.31 1.63 14.82
N MET A 29 3.59 1.28 14.91
CA MET A 29 4.60 1.67 13.93
C MET A 29 4.33 1.07 12.55
N HIS A 30 3.92 -0.21 12.49
CA HIS A 30 3.54 -0.86 11.24
C HIS A 30 2.36 -0.14 10.58
N TRP A 31 1.32 0.15 11.36
CA TRP A 31 0.13 0.85 10.88
C TRP A 31 0.46 2.25 10.36
N PHE A 32 1.37 2.96 11.02
CA PHE A 32 1.81 4.29 10.59
C PHE A 32 2.64 4.23 9.30
N LYS A 33 3.52 3.22 9.15
CA LYS A 33 4.30 2.99 7.92
C LYS A 33 3.37 2.71 6.73
N GLU A 34 2.45 1.79 6.88
CA GLU A 34 1.50 1.39 5.84
C GLU A 34 0.63 2.57 5.39
N ARG A 35 0.14 3.37 6.35
CA ARG A 35 -0.62 4.59 6.06
C ARG A 35 0.23 5.68 5.40
N SER A 36 1.50 5.80 5.78
CA SER A 36 2.44 6.75 5.16
C SER A 36 2.76 6.36 3.72
N GLU A 37 2.97 5.09 3.45
CA GLU A 37 3.18 4.56 2.10
C GLU A 37 1.95 4.75 1.22
N ALA A 38 0.75 4.48 1.74
CA ALA A 38 -0.50 4.77 1.04
C ALA A 38 -0.64 6.27 0.68
N LYS A 39 -0.16 7.17 1.53
CA LYS A 39 -0.14 8.62 1.23
C LYS A 39 0.88 8.96 0.13
N LYS A 40 2.03 8.30 0.08
CA LYS A 40 3.05 8.53 -0.96
C LYS A 40 2.58 8.12 -2.35
N ASP A 41 1.69 7.13 -2.44
CA ASP A 41 1.17 6.66 -3.72
C ASP A 41 -0.07 7.43 -4.20
N LYS A 42 -0.70 8.22 -3.33
CA LYS A 42 -1.86 9.04 -3.70
C LYS A 42 -1.61 9.92 -4.94
N PRO A 43 -0.51 10.69 -5.05
CA PRO A 43 -0.23 11.50 -6.24
C PRO A 43 -0.07 10.65 -7.52
N ARG A 44 0.57 9.47 -7.41
CA ARG A 44 0.71 8.54 -8.55
C ARG A 44 -0.63 8.01 -9.01
N LYS A 45 -1.49 7.60 -8.07
CA LYS A 45 -2.86 7.15 -8.35
C LYS A 45 -3.69 8.24 -9.01
N GLU A 46 -3.61 9.48 -8.51
CA GLU A 46 -4.31 10.61 -9.12
C GLU A 46 -3.86 10.89 -10.56
N LEU A 47 -2.56 10.78 -10.83
CA LEU A 47 -2.00 10.97 -12.17
C LEU A 47 -2.43 9.85 -13.13
N LEU A 48 -2.33 8.59 -12.70
CA LEU A 48 -2.82 7.44 -13.47
C LEU A 48 -4.32 7.57 -13.76
N LYS A 49 -5.12 7.91 -12.75
CA LYS A 49 -6.57 8.11 -12.93
C LYS A 49 -6.85 9.17 -13.99
N LYS A 50 -6.19 10.34 -13.93
CA LYS A 50 -6.33 11.38 -14.96
C LYS A 50 -5.96 10.89 -16.36
N MET A 51 -4.90 10.09 -16.48
CA MET A 51 -4.49 9.53 -17.77
C MET A 51 -5.51 8.54 -18.34
N LEU A 52 -6.00 7.62 -17.51
CA LEU A 52 -6.93 6.56 -17.92
C LEU A 52 -8.36 7.08 -18.14
N ASP A 53 -8.76 8.10 -17.39
CA ASP A 53 -10.09 8.70 -17.51
C ASP A 53 -10.21 9.64 -18.73
N HIS A 54 -9.10 9.97 -19.38
CA HIS A 54 -9.08 10.85 -20.56
C HIS A 54 -10.03 10.38 -21.67
N PRO A 55 -10.90 11.26 -22.22
CA PRO A 55 -12.00 10.86 -23.11
C PRO A 55 -11.54 10.17 -24.41
N THR A 56 -10.37 10.56 -24.93
CA THR A 56 -9.84 10.03 -26.21
C THR A 56 -9.02 8.75 -26.08
N HIS A 57 -8.72 8.29 -24.86
CA HIS A 57 -7.87 7.12 -24.63
C HIS A 57 -8.55 6.18 -23.63
N THR A 58 -9.11 5.08 -24.12
CA THR A 58 -9.70 4.01 -23.27
C THR A 58 -8.66 3.02 -22.78
N TRP A 59 -7.65 2.74 -23.60
CA TRP A 59 -6.50 1.89 -23.28
C TRP A 59 -5.20 2.70 -23.32
N ARG A 60 -4.27 2.43 -22.40
CA ARG A 60 -2.95 3.05 -22.35
C ARG A 60 -1.85 2.00 -22.20
N ASN A 61 -0.72 2.23 -22.86
CA ASN A 61 0.45 1.37 -22.75
C ASN A 61 1.07 1.47 -21.34
N LEU A 62 1.37 0.32 -20.74
CA LEU A 62 1.97 0.20 -19.42
C LEU A 62 3.29 0.97 -19.29
N ASP A 63 4.15 0.93 -20.31
CA ASP A 63 5.44 1.63 -20.32
C ASP A 63 5.23 3.15 -20.21
N THR A 64 4.19 3.67 -20.85
CA THR A 64 3.84 5.09 -20.74
C THR A 64 3.38 5.43 -19.32
N LEU A 65 2.56 4.57 -18.72
CA LEU A 65 2.07 4.76 -17.35
C LEU A 65 3.22 4.72 -16.34
N MET A 66 4.15 3.77 -16.48
CA MET A 66 5.37 3.65 -15.68
C MET A 66 6.23 4.90 -15.77
N ASN A 67 6.51 5.35 -16.99
CA ASN A 67 7.34 6.54 -17.23
C ASN A 67 6.72 7.81 -16.62
N VAL A 68 5.40 7.96 -16.71
CA VAL A 68 4.71 9.15 -16.17
C VAL A 68 4.72 9.20 -14.65
N ILE A 69 4.59 8.07 -13.97
CA ILE A 69 4.61 8.04 -12.49
C ILE A 69 5.99 7.76 -11.88
N GLY A 70 6.99 7.46 -12.72
CA GLY A 70 8.34 7.11 -12.31
C GLY A 70 8.40 5.90 -11.38
N ALA A 71 7.65 4.83 -11.68
CA ALA A 71 7.59 3.63 -10.86
C ALA A 71 7.90 2.36 -11.66
N SER A 72 8.28 1.30 -10.96
CA SER A 72 8.49 -0.01 -11.56
C SER A 72 7.20 -0.57 -12.16
N GLU A 73 7.34 -1.55 -13.05
CA GLU A 73 6.22 -2.25 -13.66
C GLU A 73 5.30 -2.86 -12.60
N GLU A 74 5.87 -3.61 -11.66
CA GLU A 74 5.13 -4.24 -10.56
C GLU A 74 4.36 -3.21 -9.73
N LYS A 75 5.03 -2.12 -9.32
CA LYS A 75 4.37 -1.06 -8.54
C LYS A 75 3.25 -0.41 -9.34
N THR A 76 3.46 -0.16 -10.63
CA THR A 76 2.46 0.42 -11.53
C THR A 76 1.23 -0.48 -11.64
N LYS A 77 1.43 -1.79 -11.86
CA LYS A 77 0.34 -2.78 -11.91
C LYS A 77 -0.44 -2.84 -10.60
N THR A 78 0.24 -2.85 -9.45
CA THR A 78 -0.43 -2.82 -8.15
C THR A 78 -1.30 -1.57 -7.98
N LEU A 79 -0.76 -0.38 -8.28
CA LEU A 79 -1.52 0.86 -8.21
C LEU A 79 -2.73 0.87 -9.15
N LEU A 80 -2.57 0.32 -10.36
CA LEU A 80 -3.65 0.18 -11.35
C LEU A 80 -4.78 -0.70 -10.81
N LEU A 81 -4.46 -1.88 -10.28
CA LEU A 81 -5.43 -2.80 -9.68
C LEU A 81 -6.16 -2.16 -8.49
N GLU A 82 -5.43 -1.48 -7.61
CA GLU A 82 -6.00 -0.75 -6.46
C GLU A 82 -7.00 0.34 -6.86
N MET A 83 -6.91 0.87 -8.08
CA MET A 83 -7.84 1.86 -8.61
C MET A 83 -8.97 1.25 -9.46
N GLY A 84 -9.05 -0.07 -9.57
CA GLY A 84 -10.04 -0.75 -10.43
C GLY A 84 -9.73 -0.61 -11.92
N ALA A 85 -8.46 -0.52 -12.29
CA ALA A 85 -8.01 -0.73 -13.66
C ALA A 85 -7.70 -2.20 -13.92
N ARG A 86 -7.74 -2.59 -15.20
CA ARG A 86 -7.43 -3.94 -15.68
C ARG A 86 -6.44 -3.90 -16.84
N GLY A 87 -5.71 -5.00 -17.01
CA GLY A 87 -4.96 -5.29 -18.23
C GLY A 87 -5.89 -5.76 -19.35
N SER A 88 -5.48 -5.53 -20.59
CA SER A 88 -6.14 -6.05 -21.78
C SER A 88 -5.96 -7.57 -21.90
N GLU A 89 -6.99 -8.27 -22.34
CA GLU A 89 -6.96 -9.74 -22.57
C GLU A 89 -6.26 -10.13 -23.87
N ASP A 90 -6.02 -9.18 -24.78
CA ASP A 90 -5.46 -9.42 -26.11
C ASP A 90 -3.93 -9.66 -26.12
N GLY A 91 -3.33 -9.91 -24.96
CA GLY A 91 -1.89 -10.13 -24.81
C GLY A 91 -1.03 -8.87 -24.94
N LYS A 92 -1.63 -7.69 -25.18
CA LYS A 92 -0.89 -6.42 -25.20
C LYS A 92 -0.73 -5.88 -23.79
N THR A 93 0.35 -5.13 -23.56
CA THR A 93 0.61 -4.42 -22.29
C THR A 93 -0.24 -3.15 -22.15
N LEU A 94 -1.53 -3.25 -22.47
CA LEU A 94 -2.50 -2.17 -22.38
C LEU A 94 -3.29 -2.26 -21.08
N TRP A 95 -3.53 -1.11 -20.47
CA TRP A 95 -4.30 -0.97 -19.25
C TRP A 95 -5.37 0.10 -19.39
N GLY A 96 -6.51 -0.12 -18.73
CA GLY A 96 -7.66 0.78 -18.77
C GLY A 96 -8.52 0.63 -17.52
N LEU A 97 -9.32 1.66 -17.20
CA LEU A 97 -10.30 1.56 -16.12
C LEU A 97 -11.39 0.54 -16.50
N VAL A 98 -11.78 -0.32 -15.56
CA VAL A 98 -12.88 -1.29 -15.77
C VAL A 98 -14.19 -0.57 -16.11
N SER A 99 -14.41 0.63 -15.58
CA SER A 99 -15.59 1.45 -15.91
C SER A 99 -15.66 1.87 -17.39
N LYS A 100 -14.53 1.94 -18.09
CA LYS A 100 -14.45 2.30 -19.51
C LYS A 100 -14.24 1.08 -20.41
N ASN A 101 -13.65 0.02 -19.86
CA ASN A 101 -13.39 -1.25 -20.54
C ASN A 101 -13.86 -2.40 -19.65
N PRO A 102 -15.16 -2.74 -19.67
CA PRO A 102 -15.70 -3.81 -18.84
C PRO A 102 -15.10 -5.18 -19.21
N LEU A 103 -15.25 -6.14 -18.30
CA LEU A 103 -14.97 -7.54 -18.59
C LEU A 103 -16.08 -8.08 -19.54
N PRO A 104 -15.74 -9.00 -20.47
CA PRO A 104 -16.72 -9.65 -21.34
C PRO A 104 -17.76 -10.47 -20.56
#